data_AF-A0A964TEF3-F1
#
_entry.id   AF-A0A964TEF3-F1
#
_cell.length_a   1.000
_cell.length_b   1.000
_cell.length_c   1.000
_cell.angle_alpha   90.00
_cell.angle_beta   90.00
_cell.angle_gamma   90.00
#
_symmetry.space_group_name_H-M   'P 1'
#
loop_
_entity.id
_entity.type
_entity.pdbx_description
1 polymer ?
#
loop_
_entity_poly.entity_id
_entity_poly.type
_entity_poly.pdbx_seq_one_letter_code
_entity_poly.pdbx_strand_id
1 'polypeptide(L)'
;MKNINDKSLLSIIKIGHDVSMCEKGISLDTAIKKSKYKNIRPFLTAEILESLIAKHEYLINDWVRYSEDKRTHGGFYIGKNEIRSCKNPAFKSNYDSMSQTIANYILKELDYWTNEN
;
A
#
# COMPACT_ATOMS: atom_id res chain seq x y z
N MET A 1 16.11 -11.92 -14.70
CA MET A 1 15.18 -11.09 -13.90
C MET A 1 15.41 -11.44 -12.44
N LYS A 2 15.73 -10.48 -11.56
CA LYS A 2 15.78 -10.76 -10.11
C LYS A 2 14.35 -11.10 -9.69
N ASN A 3 14.09 -12.38 -9.41
CA ASN A 3 12.82 -12.82 -8.86
C ASN A 3 12.59 -12.08 -7.55
N ILE A 4 11.61 -11.20 -7.52
CA ILE A 4 11.13 -10.65 -6.26
C ILE A 4 10.56 -11.85 -5.48
N ASN A 5 11.10 -12.12 -4.31
CA ASN A 5 10.67 -13.26 -3.50
C ASN A 5 9.23 -13.01 -3.02
N ASP A 6 8.36 -14.01 -3.17
CA ASP A 6 6.97 -13.99 -2.69
C ASP A 6 6.88 -13.57 -1.21
N LYS A 7 7.86 -13.94 -0.38
CA LYS A 7 7.91 -13.48 1.02
C LYS A 7 8.05 -11.97 1.15
N SER A 8 8.86 -11.33 0.30
CA SER A 8 9.04 -9.87 0.31
C SER A 8 7.79 -9.15 -0.17
N LEU A 9 7.12 -9.70 -1.20
CA LEU A 9 5.86 -9.17 -1.70
C LEU A 9 4.74 -9.28 -0.65
N LEU A 10 4.64 -10.44 0.00
CA LEU A 10 3.72 -10.67 1.11
C LEU A 10 3.99 -9.71 2.27
N SER A 11 5.26 -9.45 2.60
CA SER A 11 5.60 -8.46 3.62
C SER A 11 5.15 -7.05 3.27
N ILE A 12 5.17 -6.64 1.99
CA ILE A 12 4.65 -5.33 1.57
C ILE A 12 3.14 -5.26 1.75
N ILE A 13 2.41 -6.22 1.18
CA ILE A 13 0.94 -6.17 1.19
C ILE A 13 0.37 -6.38 2.60
N LYS A 14 1.15 -6.91 3.54
CA LYS A 14 0.77 -7.01 4.95
C LYS A 14 1.05 -5.75 5.77
N ILE A 15 1.76 -4.74 5.25
CA ILE A 15 2.05 -3.50 6.01
C ILE A 15 0.75 -2.84 6.49
N GLY A 16 -0.26 -2.71 5.61
CA GLY A 16 -1.54 -2.11 5.97
C GLY A 16 -2.21 -2.84 7.14
N HIS A 17 -2.23 -4.18 7.08
CA HIS A 17 -2.71 -5.03 8.17
C HIS A 17 -1.89 -4.85 9.45
N ASP A 18 -0.56 -4.96 9.37
CA ASP A 18 0.33 -4.93 10.53
C ASP A 18 0.33 -3.57 11.25
N VAL A 19 0.13 -2.47 10.51
CA VAL A 19 0.03 -1.12 11.06
C VAL A 19 -1.40 -0.80 11.52
N SER A 20 -2.44 -1.29 10.83
CA SER A 20 -3.85 -1.04 11.19
C SER A 20 -4.32 -1.88 12.39
N MET A 21 -3.92 -3.15 12.47
CA MET A 21 -4.35 -4.05 13.55
C MET A 21 -3.59 -3.87 14.86
N CYS A 22 -2.48 -3.11 14.83
CA CYS A 22 -1.80 -2.57 16.00
C CYS A 22 -1.67 -3.52 17.22
N GLU A 23 -1.42 -4.83 17.02
CA GLU A 23 -1.11 -5.72 18.16
C GLU A 23 0.34 -5.52 18.67
N LYS A 24 1.19 -4.77 17.94
CA LYS A 24 2.63 -4.64 18.26
C LYS A 24 3.20 -3.20 18.24
N GLY A 25 2.39 -2.17 18.01
CA GLY A 25 2.85 -0.78 18.08
C GLY A 25 3.99 -0.40 17.11
N ILE A 26 4.14 -1.09 15.99
CA ILE A 26 5.17 -0.75 14.99
C ILE A 26 4.71 0.41 14.11
N SER A 27 5.57 1.42 13.97
CA SER A 27 5.31 2.55 13.07
C SER A 27 5.36 2.12 11.60
N LEU A 28 4.67 2.87 10.74
CA LEU A 28 4.70 2.65 9.30
C LEU A 28 6.14 2.66 8.74
N ASP A 29 6.96 3.61 9.17
CA ASP A 29 8.38 3.68 8.80
C ASP A 29 9.14 2.39 9.18
N THR A 30 8.86 1.84 10.38
CA THR A 30 9.46 0.57 10.82
C THR A 30 9.02 -0.59 9.92
N ALA A 31 7.74 -0.66 9.56
CA ALA A 31 7.21 -1.69 8.67
C ALA A 31 7.81 -1.59 7.26
N ILE A 32 7.92 -0.38 6.70
CA ILE A 32 8.56 -0.10 5.41
C ILE A 32 10.02 -0.56 5.43
N LYS A 33 10.79 -0.19 6.45
CA LYS A 33 12.20 -0.61 6.61
C LYS A 33 12.34 -2.12 6.68
N LYS A 34 11.50 -2.80 7.46
CA LYS A 34 11.50 -4.27 7.58
C LYS A 34 11.17 -4.97 6.27
N SER A 35 10.26 -4.41 5.48
CA SER A 35 9.89 -4.97 4.16
C SER A 35 10.99 -4.81 3.09
N LYS A 36 12.01 -3.99 3.35
CA LYS A 36 13.05 -3.60 2.38
C LYS A 36 12.46 -3.00 1.10
N TYR A 37 11.34 -2.26 1.24
CA TYR A 37 10.60 -1.66 0.13
C TYR A 37 11.51 -0.90 -0.84
N LYS A 38 12.40 -0.01 -0.36
CA LYS A 38 13.35 0.76 -1.18
C LYS A 38 14.17 -0.13 -2.14
N ASN A 39 14.54 -1.34 -1.73
CA ASN A 39 15.37 -2.24 -2.54
C ASN A 39 14.58 -2.96 -3.64
N ILE A 40 13.29 -3.23 -3.40
CA ILE A 40 12.46 -3.99 -4.33
C ILE A 40 11.57 -3.10 -5.20
N ARG A 41 11.36 -1.84 -4.79
CA ARG A 41 10.56 -0.85 -5.52
C ARG A 41 10.91 -0.68 -7.00
N PRO A 42 12.19 -0.70 -7.44
CA PRO A 42 12.52 -0.59 -8.87
C PRO A 42 12.01 -1.76 -9.73
N PHE A 43 11.69 -2.89 -9.11
CA PHE A 43 11.20 -4.09 -9.79
C PHE A 43 9.71 -4.31 -9.57
N LEU A 44 9.10 -3.58 -8.63
CA LEU A 44 7.72 -3.75 -8.22
C LEU A 44 6.80 -2.88 -9.07
N THR A 45 5.80 -3.51 -9.67
CA THR A 45 4.75 -2.84 -10.45
C THR A 45 3.37 -3.09 -9.84
N ALA A 46 2.38 -2.29 -10.25
CA ALA A 46 1.01 -2.45 -9.77
C ALA A 46 0.42 -3.79 -10.21
N GLU A 47 0.75 -4.27 -11.41
CA GLU A 47 0.26 -5.55 -11.95
C GLU A 47 0.75 -6.76 -11.13
N ILE A 48 2.01 -6.70 -10.65
CA ILE A 48 2.56 -7.73 -9.76
C ILE A 48 1.79 -7.75 -8.44
N LEU A 49 1.54 -6.58 -7.86
CA LEU A 49 0.77 -6.47 -6.60
C LEU A 49 -0.69 -6.87 -6.79
N GLU A 50 -1.32 -6.48 -7.88
CA GLU A 50 -2.70 -6.84 -8.20
C GLU A 50 -2.87 -8.36 -8.29
N SER A 51 -1.95 -9.04 -8.98
CA SER A 51 -1.93 -10.50 -9.09
C SER A 51 -1.81 -11.20 -7.73
N LEU A 52 -1.16 -10.56 -6.76
CA LEU A 52 -1.03 -11.06 -5.39
C LEU A 52 -2.24 -10.73 -4.52
N ILE A 53 -2.79 -9.53 -4.65
CA ILE A 53 -4.02 -9.10 -3.96
C ILE A 53 -5.19 -9.98 -4.38
N ALA A 54 -5.29 -10.32 -5.67
CA ALA A 54 -6.29 -11.26 -6.18
C ALA A 54 -6.20 -12.65 -5.53
N LYS A 55 -5.01 -13.07 -5.07
CA LYS A 55 -4.83 -14.34 -4.31
C LYS A 55 -5.13 -14.20 -2.82
N HIS A 56 -5.21 -12.96 -2.32
CA HIS A 56 -5.33 -12.63 -0.90
C HIS A 56 -6.34 -11.49 -0.72
N GLU A 57 -7.57 -11.69 -1.19
CA GLU A 57 -8.61 -10.64 -1.22
C GLU A 57 -8.91 -10.04 0.15
N TYR A 58 -8.70 -10.78 1.25
CA TYR A 58 -8.87 -10.28 2.61
C TYR A 58 -8.01 -9.02 2.89
N LEU A 59 -6.86 -8.88 2.22
CA LEU A 59 -5.96 -7.73 2.37
C LEU A 59 -6.56 -6.44 1.79
N ILE A 60 -7.53 -6.53 0.87
CA ILE A 60 -8.24 -5.36 0.34
C ILE A 60 -8.89 -4.61 1.50
N ASN A 61 -9.60 -5.33 2.37
CA ASN A 61 -10.29 -4.74 3.51
C ASN A 61 -9.30 -4.13 4.52
N ASP A 62 -8.15 -4.77 4.73
CA ASP A 62 -7.11 -4.25 5.63
C ASP A 62 -6.56 -2.91 5.14
N TRP A 63 -6.30 -2.79 3.83
CA TRP A 63 -5.80 -1.55 3.24
C TRP A 63 -6.87 -0.46 3.17
N VAL A 64 -8.12 -0.81 2.92
CA VAL A 64 -9.25 0.14 3.03
C VAL A 64 -9.31 0.70 4.45
N ARG A 65 -9.34 -0.18 5.47
CA ARG A 65 -9.39 0.21 6.89
C ARG A 65 -8.21 1.06 7.29
N TYR A 66 -7.00 0.69 6.85
CA TYR A 66 -5.79 1.48 7.05
C TYR A 66 -5.94 2.90 6.46
N SER A 67 -6.42 3.00 5.21
CA SER A 67 -6.57 4.28 4.52
C SER A 67 -7.60 5.20 5.17
N GLU A 68 -8.62 4.63 5.81
CA GLU A 68 -9.64 5.38 6.55
C GLU A 68 -9.10 5.94 7.87
N ASP A 69 -8.33 5.14 8.61
CA ASP A 69 -7.68 5.54 9.86
C ASP A 69 -6.65 6.67 9.65
N LYS A 70 -5.90 6.62 8.55
CA LYS A 70 -4.79 7.54 8.26
C LYS A 70 -5.17 8.85 7.57
N ARG A 71 -6.46 9.12 7.33
CA ARG A 71 -6.95 10.32 6.60
C ARG A 71 -6.46 11.67 7.17
N THR A 72 -5.94 11.70 8.39
CA THR A 72 -5.49 12.92 9.09
C THR A 72 -3.97 13.18 9.01
N HIS A 73 -3.16 12.24 8.53
CA HIS A 73 -1.69 12.30 8.68
C HIS A 73 -0.92 12.65 7.39
N GLY A 74 -1.61 12.80 6.25
CA GLY A 74 -0.99 13.00 4.94
C GLY A 74 -1.24 11.82 3.99
N GLY A 75 -0.48 11.74 2.89
CA GLY A 75 -0.54 10.62 1.95
C GLY A 75 -1.81 10.58 1.09
N PHE A 76 -2.34 9.37 0.91
CA PHE A 76 -3.49 9.08 0.08
C PHE A 76 -4.57 8.32 0.86
N TYR A 77 -5.80 8.32 0.33
CA TYR A 77 -6.89 7.49 0.83
C TYR A 77 -7.66 6.84 -0.32
N ILE A 78 -8.33 5.73 -0.01
CA ILE A 78 -9.11 4.95 -0.97
C ILE A 78 -10.57 5.44 -0.92
N GLY A 79 -11.14 5.65 -2.11
CA GLY A 79 -12.57 5.84 -2.36
C GLY A 79 -13.16 4.66 -3.14
N LYS A 80 -14.32 4.85 -3.78
CA LYS A 80 -14.96 3.81 -4.58
C LYS A 80 -14.20 3.60 -5.91
N ASN A 81 -13.29 2.62 -5.95
CA ASN A 81 -12.37 2.36 -7.06
C ASN A 81 -11.50 3.57 -7.46
N GLU A 82 -11.17 4.41 -6.49
CA GLU A 82 -10.37 5.61 -6.72
C GLU A 82 -9.36 5.83 -5.60
N ILE A 83 -8.26 6.50 -5.94
CA ILE A 83 -7.27 7.01 -4.99
C ILE A 83 -7.35 8.52 -5.00
N ARG A 84 -7.38 9.13 -3.82
CA ARG A 84 -7.34 10.58 -3.62
C ARG A 84 -6.18 10.96 -2.71
N SER A 85 -5.70 12.19 -2.83
CA SER A 85 -4.64 12.70 -1.94
C SER A 85 -5.22 13.50 -0.78
N CYS A 86 -4.62 13.36 0.40
CA CYS A 86 -4.92 14.19 1.56
C CYS A 86 -4.38 15.63 1.39
N LYS A 87 -3.28 15.81 0.64
CA LYS A 87 -2.61 17.11 0.44
C LYS A 87 -3.09 17.84 -0.81
N ASN A 88 -3.43 17.11 -1.87
CA ASN A 88 -3.88 17.69 -3.14
C ASN A 88 -5.31 17.23 -3.49
N PRO A 89 -6.34 18.04 -3.19
CA PRO A 89 -7.73 17.68 -3.48
C PRO A 89 -8.04 17.45 -4.97
N ALA A 90 -7.25 18.03 -5.88
CA ALA A 90 -7.41 17.83 -7.32
C ALA A 90 -6.83 16.49 -7.80
N PHE A 91 -6.00 15.83 -6.98
CA PHE A 91 -5.47 14.53 -7.31
C PHE A 91 -6.55 13.46 -7.16
N LYS A 92 -6.86 12.82 -8.28
CA LYS A 92 -7.77 11.68 -8.36
C LYS A 92 -7.26 10.70 -9.41
N SER A 93 -7.19 9.42 -9.05
CA SER A 93 -6.91 8.32 -9.99
C SER A 93 -8.01 7.29 -9.87
N ASN A 94 -8.71 7.00 -10.97
CA ASN A 94 -9.75 5.97 -11.02
C ASN A 94 -9.17 4.69 -11.60
N TYR A 95 -9.74 3.56 -11.19
CA TYR A 95 -9.34 2.23 -11.61
C TYR A 95 -10.57 1.38 -11.89
N ASP A 96 -10.39 0.28 -12.63
CA ASP A 96 -11.49 -0.57 -13.07
C ASP A 96 -11.94 -1.55 -11.97
N SER A 97 -11.06 -1.83 -11.00
CA SER A 97 -11.33 -2.76 -9.90
C SER A 97 -10.76 -2.29 -8.56
N MET A 98 -11.31 -2.81 -7.46
CA MET A 98 -10.73 -2.59 -6.13
C MET A 98 -9.33 -3.17 -6.03
N SER A 99 -9.07 -4.35 -6.60
CA SER A 99 -7.73 -4.96 -6.57
C SER A 99 -6.68 -4.06 -7.23
N GLN A 100 -7.01 -3.49 -8.38
CA GLN A 100 -6.16 -2.52 -9.08
C GLN A 100 -6.00 -1.23 -8.27
N THR A 101 -7.08 -0.75 -7.66
CA THR A 101 -7.06 0.42 -6.77
C THR A 101 -6.11 0.21 -5.60
N ILE A 102 -6.19 -0.94 -4.92
CA ILE A 102 -5.35 -1.27 -3.76
C ILE A 102 -3.89 -1.43 -4.20
N ALA A 103 -3.61 -2.12 -5.30
CA ALA A 103 -2.25 -2.29 -5.80
C ALA A 103 -1.57 -0.93 -6.04
N ASN A 104 -2.28 -0.01 -6.69
CA ASN A 104 -1.79 1.34 -6.95
C ASN A 104 -1.70 2.18 -5.66
N TYR A 105 -2.65 2.01 -4.75
CA TYR A 105 -2.66 2.69 -3.46
C TYR A 105 -1.44 2.34 -2.64
N ILE A 106 -1.13 1.05 -2.50
CA ILE A 106 0.04 0.56 -1.76
C ILE A 106 1.31 1.22 -2.31
N LEU A 107 1.52 1.21 -3.62
CA LEU A 107 2.71 1.83 -4.21
C LEU A 107 2.78 3.33 -3.91
N LYS A 108 1.68 4.06 -4.14
CA LYS A 108 1.65 5.51 -3.92
C LYS A 108 1.89 5.88 -2.45
N GLU A 109 1.23 5.16 -1.55
CA GLU A 109 1.33 5.39 -0.12
C GLU A 109 2.74 5.09 0.38
N LEU A 110 3.29 3.92 0.02
CA LEU A 110 4.64 3.56 0.43
C LEU A 110 5.70 4.47 -0.20
N ASP A 111 5.56 4.85 -1.48
CA ASP A 111 6.45 5.81 -2.15
C ASP A 111 6.43 7.17 -1.44
N TYR A 112 5.24 7.65 -1.07
CA TYR A 112 5.07 8.90 -0.33
C TYR A 112 5.84 8.86 0.99
N TRP A 113 5.60 7.86 1.83
CA TRP A 113 6.27 7.76 3.14
C TRP A 113 7.77 7.43 3.07
N THR A 114 8.19 6.84 1.96
CA THR A 114 9.59 6.51 1.67
C THR A 114 10.39 7.72 1.18
N ASN A 115 9.70 8.68 0.53
CA ASN A 115 10.29 9.91 -0.03
C ASN A 115 10.10 11.14 0.88
N GLU A 116 9.13 11.15 1.78
CA GLU A 116 9.01 12.18 2.84
C GLU A 116 10.03 12.00 3.98
N ASN A 117 10.84 10.94 3.98
CA ASN A 117 11.93 10.67 4.93
C ASN A 117 13.32 10.60 4.27
#